data_AF-A0A831Z362-F1
#
_entry.id   AF-A0A831Z362-F1
#
_cell.length_a   1.000
_cell.length_b   1.000
_cell.length_c   1.000
_cell.angle_alpha   90.00
_cell.angle_beta   90.00
_cell.angle_gamma   90.00
#
_symmetry.space_group_name_H-M   'P 1'
#
loop_
_entity.id
_entity.type
_entity.pdbx_description
1 polymer ?
#
loop_
_entity_poly.entity_id
_entity_poly.type
_entity_poly.pdbx_seq_one_letter_code
_entity_poly.pdbx_strand_id
1 'polypeptide(L)'
;MKQKLGFFFLISFVSFLFAQAQDFPKTITVPQAGVACSEMNAARVGAQVLKAGGTAMDAMVATGMAMAVTYPFAGNIGGGGFLLYFNAKTGKVTAFDFRETAPAGASPTMYLDREGNPVAEKSRLGGLAVGVPGTVRGLAMAHNRFGRIKWATLLQPAVELARYGFVVDSAFYHSLLHYKEALAKFPSTRNIFLPNGKVPQPGTLFIQTDLANTLAHIARKGANAFYRGKIARLIARSVQAHGGVLTEADLARYQAKERAPVVITYRGYTLY
;
A
#
# COMPACT_ATOMS: atom_id res chain seq x y z
N MET A 1 18.74 10.55 80.02
CA MET A 1 17.81 9.46 79.66
C MET A 1 17.49 9.58 78.17
N LYS A 2 17.98 8.64 77.33
CA LYS A 2 17.63 8.44 75.88
C LYS A 2 18.09 9.60 74.96
N GLN A 3 18.65 9.42 73.75
CA GLN A 3 18.57 8.35 72.77
C GLN A 3 19.77 8.49 71.80
N LYS A 4 20.44 7.36 71.49
CA LYS A 4 21.36 7.24 70.35
C LYS A 4 20.53 7.18 69.07
N LEU A 5 20.87 7.95 68.04
CA LEU A 5 20.34 7.75 66.70
C LEU A 5 21.49 7.45 65.74
N GLY A 6 21.62 6.16 65.44
CA GLY A 6 22.60 5.64 64.47
C GLY A 6 22.14 5.92 63.05
N PHE A 7 23.11 6.29 62.22
CA PHE A 7 22.96 6.56 60.80
C PHE A 7 22.89 5.24 60.04
N PHE A 8 21.71 4.85 59.53
CA PHE A 8 21.55 3.70 58.64
C PHE A 8 21.71 4.16 57.19
N PHE A 9 22.80 3.76 56.54
CA PHE A 9 22.99 3.92 55.09
C PHE A 9 22.19 2.81 54.38
N LEU A 10 21.07 3.17 53.76
CA LEU A 10 20.31 2.29 52.87
C LEU A 10 20.90 2.40 51.46
N ILE A 11 21.74 1.45 51.07
CA ILE A 11 22.22 1.33 49.68
C ILE A 11 21.08 0.73 48.85
N SER A 12 20.38 1.57 48.10
CA SER A 12 19.37 1.14 47.13
C SER A 12 20.06 0.66 45.85
N PHE A 13 20.04 -0.64 45.61
CA PHE A 13 20.56 -1.26 44.38
C PHE A 13 19.57 -1.01 43.25
N VAL A 14 19.75 0.09 42.51
CA VAL A 14 19.00 0.34 41.27
C VAL A 14 19.59 -0.55 40.18
N SER A 15 18.97 -1.71 39.97
CA SER A 15 19.23 -2.57 38.81
C SER A 15 18.80 -1.84 37.55
N PHE A 16 19.74 -1.15 36.89
CA PHE A 16 19.57 -0.65 35.53
C PHE A 16 19.44 -1.85 34.58
N LEU A 17 18.21 -2.23 34.27
CA LEU A 17 17.89 -2.97 33.05
C LEU A 17 18.22 -2.06 31.87
N PHE A 18 19.45 -2.17 31.36
CA PHE A 18 19.77 -1.68 30.04
C PHE A 18 18.90 -2.44 29.05
N ALA A 19 17.85 -1.79 28.55
CA ALA A 19 17.25 -2.16 27.28
C ALA A 19 18.36 -2.05 26.24
N GLN A 20 18.98 -3.18 25.87
CA GLN A 20 19.83 -3.21 24.70
C GLN A 20 18.97 -2.78 23.53
N ALA A 21 19.25 -1.59 22.98
CA ALA A 21 18.77 -1.25 21.66
C ALA A 21 19.19 -2.40 20.74
N GLN A 22 18.23 -3.05 20.09
CA GLN A 22 18.56 -4.02 19.05
C GLN A 22 19.34 -3.26 17.97
N ASP A 23 20.65 -3.49 17.91
CA ASP A 23 21.48 -3.07 16.79
C ASP A 23 21.01 -3.83 15.56
N PHE A 24 20.09 -3.23 14.81
CA PHE A 24 19.79 -3.72 13.47
C PHE A 24 21.05 -3.53 12.61
N PRO A 25 21.50 -4.58 11.87
CA PRO A 25 22.65 -4.43 11.00
C PRO A 25 22.36 -3.33 9.98
N LYS A 26 23.25 -2.32 9.92
CA LYS A 26 23.12 -1.18 9.00
C LYS A 26 23.13 -1.60 7.52
N THR A 27 23.63 -2.80 7.24
CA THR A 27 23.71 -3.39 5.90
C THR A 27 23.20 -4.82 5.95
N ILE A 28 22.28 -5.16 5.04
CA ILE A 28 21.84 -6.52 4.79
C ILE A 28 22.44 -6.98 3.46
N THR A 29 23.31 -7.99 3.49
CA THR A 29 23.84 -8.62 2.29
C THR A 29 23.06 -9.89 2.00
N VAL A 30 22.48 -9.99 0.80
CA VAL A 30 21.81 -11.21 0.33
C VAL A 30 22.63 -11.82 -0.83
N PRO A 31 22.79 -13.15 -0.88
CA PRO A 31 23.75 -13.78 -1.79
C PRO A 31 23.33 -13.79 -3.27
N GLN A 32 22.05 -13.53 -3.58
CA GLN A 32 21.53 -13.65 -4.95
C GLN A 32 20.61 -12.49 -5.34
N ALA A 33 19.46 -12.36 -4.68
CA ALA A 33 18.48 -11.33 -4.97
C ALA A 33 17.72 -10.95 -3.68
N GLY A 34 17.23 -9.71 -3.63
CA GLY A 34 16.54 -9.17 -2.45
C GLY A 34 15.33 -8.34 -2.82
N VAL A 35 14.40 -8.23 -1.86
CA VAL A 35 13.26 -7.32 -1.91
C VAL A 35 13.29 -6.48 -0.63
N ALA A 36 13.20 -5.16 -0.80
CA ALA A 36 13.10 -4.21 0.29
C ALA A 36 11.77 -3.46 0.18
N CYS A 37 10.94 -3.52 1.21
CA CYS A 37 9.73 -2.73 1.35
C CYS A 37 9.36 -2.54 2.83
N SER A 38 8.41 -1.65 3.11
CA SER A 38 8.03 -1.25 4.48
C SER A 38 7.26 -2.31 5.28
N GLU A 39 6.87 -3.43 4.67
CA GLU A 39 6.09 -4.48 5.32
C GLU A 39 6.69 -5.87 5.07
N MET A 40 6.83 -6.66 6.15
CA MET A 40 7.60 -7.91 6.15
C MET A 40 6.92 -9.04 5.37
N ASN A 41 5.60 -9.19 5.45
CA ASN A 41 4.88 -10.22 4.70
C ASN A 41 5.02 -9.98 3.19
N ALA A 42 4.89 -8.74 2.73
CA ALA A 42 5.06 -8.35 1.34
C ALA A 42 6.50 -8.53 0.83
N ALA A 43 7.50 -8.23 1.68
CA ALA A 43 8.91 -8.48 1.36
C ALA A 43 9.16 -9.98 1.16
N ARG A 44 8.60 -10.81 2.06
CA ARG A 44 8.71 -12.28 1.99
C ARG A 44 8.02 -12.84 0.74
N VAL A 45 6.83 -12.35 0.38
CA VAL A 45 6.13 -12.74 -0.85
C VAL A 45 7.00 -12.48 -2.08
N GLY A 46 7.56 -11.28 -2.21
CA GLY A 46 8.45 -10.95 -3.34
C GLY A 46 9.72 -11.81 -3.35
N ALA A 47 10.35 -12.00 -2.19
CA ALA A 47 11.54 -12.83 -2.06
C ALA A 47 11.26 -14.30 -2.44
N GLN A 48 10.10 -14.84 -2.10
CA GLN A 48 9.67 -16.17 -2.52
C GLN A 48 9.50 -16.26 -4.04
N VAL A 49 8.95 -15.23 -4.67
CA VAL A 49 8.83 -15.16 -6.14
C VAL A 49 10.21 -15.16 -6.80
N LEU A 50 11.18 -14.39 -6.29
CA LEU A 50 12.55 -14.42 -6.79
C LEU A 50 13.20 -15.80 -6.58
N LYS A 51 13.03 -16.40 -5.40
CA LYS A 51 13.54 -17.75 -5.08
C LYS A 51 12.94 -18.82 -6.00
N ALA A 52 11.71 -18.64 -6.46
CA ALA A 52 11.04 -19.52 -7.42
C ALA A 52 11.45 -19.25 -8.88
N GLY A 53 12.44 -18.39 -9.14
CA GLY A 53 12.94 -18.08 -10.49
C GLY A 53 12.12 -17.03 -11.24
N GLY A 54 11.29 -16.26 -10.53
CA GLY A 54 10.59 -15.10 -11.08
C GLY A 54 11.54 -13.95 -11.41
N THR A 55 11.11 -13.08 -12.31
CA THR A 55 11.83 -11.84 -12.64
C THR A 55 11.68 -10.79 -11.53
N ALA A 56 12.49 -9.73 -11.57
CA ALA A 56 12.28 -8.56 -10.72
C ALA A 56 10.88 -7.94 -10.90
N MET A 57 10.30 -8.01 -12.12
CA MET A 57 8.94 -7.55 -12.38
C MET A 57 7.90 -8.45 -11.73
N ASP A 58 8.07 -9.77 -11.80
CA ASP A 58 7.17 -10.73 -11.14
C ASP A 58 7.16 -10.50 -9.62
N ALA A 59 8.35 -10.35 -9.02
CA ALA A 59 8.49 -10.07 -7.59
C ALA A 59 7.85 -8.73 -7.21
N MET A 60 8.04 -7.68 -8.01
CA MET A 60 7.42 -6.37 -7.78
C MET A 60 5.89 -6.44 -7.80
N VAL A 61 5.30 -7.17 -8.75
CA VAL A 61 3.83 -7.35 -8.82
C VAL A 61 3.32 -8.08 -7.59
N ALA A 62 3.96 -9.18 -7.19
CA ALA A 62 3.53 -9.95 -6.02
C ALA A 62 3.69 -9.16 -4.72
N THR A 63 4.82 -8.45 -4.54
CA THR A 63 5.04 -7.56 -3.40
C THR A 63 4.03 -6.41 -3.36
N GLY A 64 3.78 -5.73 -4.48
CA GLY A 64 2.81 -4.63 -4.55
C GLY A 64 1.39 -5.09 -4.20
N MET A 65 0.97 -6.25 -4.68
CA MET A 65 -0.33 -6.83 -4.35
C MET A 65 -0.43 -7.27 -2.88
N ALA A 66 0.65 -7.81 -2.31
CA ALA A 66 0.71 -8.13 -0.88
C ALA A 66 0.63 -6.85 -0.03
N MET A 67 1.36 -5.78 -0.40
CA MET A 67 1.28 -4.48 0.29
C MET A 67 -0.12 -3.86 0.22
N ALA A 68 -0.87 -4.09 -0.86
CA ALA A 68 -2.27 -3.67 -0.94
C ALA A 68 -3.18 -4.31 0.12
N VAL A 69 -2.72 -5.37 0.76
CA VAL A 69 -3.42 -6.09 1.85
C VAL A 69 -2.80 -5.76 3.20
N THR A 70 -1.48 -5.90 3.32
CA THR A 70 -0.77 -5.87 4.61
C THR A 70 -0.33 -4.47 5.03
N TYR A 71 -0.30 -3.52 4.09
CA TYR A 71 0.14 -2.14 4.30
C TYR A 71 -0.89 -1.12 3.77
N PRO A 72 -2.16 -1.18 4.22
CA PRO A 72 -3.31 -0.53 3.58
C PRO A 72 -3.32 1.00 3.69
N PHE A 73 -2.43 1.60 4.47
CA PHE A 73 -2.30 3.06 4.52
C PHE A 73 -1.53 3.65 3.34
N ALA A 74 -0.85 2.82 2.53
CA ALA A 74 -0.15 3.26 1.33
C ALA A 74 -0.17 2.22 0.20
N GLY A 75 0.07 0.94 0.50
CA GLY A 75 -0.12 -0.15 -0.45
C GLY A 75 -1.58 -0.22 -0.88
N ASN A 76 -1.84 -0.32 -2.19
CA ASN A 76 -3.19 -0.08 -2.68
C ASN A 76 -3.51 -0.80 -4.00
N ILE A 77 -4.81 -1.00 -4.24
CA ILE A 77 -5.39 -1.15 -5.58
C ILE A 77 -6.30 0.04 -5.96
N GLY A 78 -6.57 0.93 -5.02
CA GLY A 78 -7.46 2.09 -5.15
C GLY A 78 -6.76 3.44 -5.38
N GLY A 79 -5.43 3.46 -5.51
CA GLY A 79 -4.63 4.64 -5.84
C GLY A 79 -3.82 4.41 -7.12
N GLY A 80 -2.63 4.99 -7.20
CA GLY A 80 -1.72 4.91 -8.34
C GLY A 80 -0.25 5.05 -7.95
N GLY A 81 0.61 5.30 -8.95
CA GLY A 81 2.04 5.46 -8.70
C GLY A 81 2.90 5.42 -9.97
N PHE A 82 4.18 5.17 -9.76
CA PHE A 82 5.19 5.07 -10.81
C PHE A 82 6.10 3.86 -10.57
N LEU A 83 6.69 3.32 -11.63
CA LEU A 83 7.66 2.24 -11.56
C LEU A 83 8.80 2.48 -12.55
N LEU A 84 10.04 2.45 -12.06
CA LEU A 84 11.24 2.41 -12.90
C LEU A 84 11.74 0.96 -12.98
N TYR A 85 11.92 0.48 -14.19
CA TYR A 85 12.40 -0.88 -14.46
C TYR A 85 13.71 -0.85 -15.23
N PHE A 86 14.78 -1.37 -14.63
CA PHE A 86 16.04 -1.61 -15.31
C PHE A 86 16.07 -3.03 -15.89
N ASN A 87 16.19 -3.13 -17.22
CA ASN A 87 16.33 -4.41 -17.91
C ASN A 87 17.82 -4.73 -18.12
N ALA A 88 18.37 -5.56 -17.23
CA ALA A 88 19.77 -5.96 -17.26
C ALA A 88 20.23 -6.63 -18.57
N LYS A 89 19.33 -7.26 -19.33
CA LYS A 89 19.69 -7.87 -20.63
C LYS A 89 19.96 -6.85 -21.71
N THR A 90 19.32 -5.68 -21.62
CA THR A 90 19.38 -4.63 -22.64
C THR A 90 20.11 -3.37 -22.18
N GLY A 91 20.38 -3.25 -20.87
CA GLY A 91 20.92 -2.05 -20.25
C GLY A 91 19.96 -0.85 -20.25
N LYS A 92 18.67 -1.03 -20.58
CA LYS A 92 17.70 0.07 -20.70
C LYS A 92 16.83 0.21 -19.46
N VAL A 93 16.48 1.45 -19.11
CA VAL A 93 15.49 1.79 -18.09
C VAL A 93 14.17 2.20 -18.77
N THR A 94 13.06 1.70 -18.24
CA THR A 94 11.69 2.06 -18.67
C THR A 94 10.91 2.59 -17.48
N ALA A 95 10.19 3.71 -17.66
CA ALA A 95 9.28 4.24 -16.65
C ALA A 95 7.84 3.84 -16.98
N PHE A 96 7.08 3.42 -15.97
CA PHE A 96 5.64 3.21 -16.06
C PHE A 96 4.95 4.25 -15.18
N ASP A 97 4.10 5.05 -15.81
CA ASP A 97 3.22 6.02 -15.16
C ASP A 97 1.83 5.42 -15.06
N PHE A 98 1.43 5.11 -13.83
CA PHE A 98 0.09 4.69 -13.48
C PHE A 98 -0.45 5.59 -12.37
N ARG A 99 -0.13 6.88 -12.44
CA ARG A 99 -0.70 7.90 -11.56
C ARG A 99 -2.19 8.01 -11.81
N GLU A 100 -2.93 8.29 -10.74
CA GLU A 100 -4.35 8.57 -10.85
C GLU A 100 -4.61 9.74 -11.81
N THR A 101 -5.74 9.69 -12.51
CA THR A 101 -6.19 10.80 -13.37
C THR A 101 -7.42 11.46 -12.76
N ALA A 102 -7.61 12.76 -13.03
CA ALA A 102 -8.84 13.43 -12.66
C ALA A 102 -10.01 12.80 -13.43
N PRO A 103 -11.15 12.47 -12.77
CA PRO A 103 -12.34 12.02 -13.49
C PRO A 103 -12.85 13.06 -14.47
N ALA A 104 -13.59 12.65 -15.50
CA ALA A 104 -14.10 13.56 -16.53
C ALA A 104 -15.01 14.68 -15.97
N GLY A 105 -15.67 14.44 -14.83
CA GLY A 105 -16.48 15.44 -14.13
C GLY A 105 -15.69 16.40 -13.23
N ALA A 106 -14.36 16.31 -13.17
CA ALA A 106 -13.53 17.22 -12.39
C ALA A 106 -13.51 18.62 -13.02
N SER A 107 -13.39 19.66 -12.18
CA SER A 107 -13.30 21.05 -12.62
C SER A 107 -12.28 21.83 -11.78
N PRO A 108 -11.71 22.94 -12.31
CA PRO A 108 -10.74 23.75 -11.56
C PRO A 108 -11.27 24.30 -10.23
N THR A 109 -12.58 24.45 -10.09
CA THR A 109 -13.24 25.07 -8.93
C THR A 109 -13.91 24.05 -8.00
N MET A 110 -13.80 22.74 -8.27
CA MET A 110 -14.53 21.69 -7.52
C MET A 110 -14.23 21.65 -6.01
N TYR A 111 -13.11 22.24 -5.59
CA TYR A 111 -12.68 22.31 -4.19
C TYR A 111 -12.90 23.68 -3.54
N LEU A 112 -13.55 24.62 -4.23
CA LEU A 112 -13.82 25.95 -3.68
C LEU A 112 -15.20 25.99 -2.97
N ASP A 113 -15.37 26.95 -2.06
CA ASP A 113 -16.68 27.36 -1.56
C ASP A 113 -17.36 28.34 -2.53
N ARG A 114 -18.46 28.99 -2.11
CA ARG A 114 -19.23 29.89 -2.98
C ARG A 114 -18.53 31.22 -3.19
N GLU A 115 -17.66 31.58 -2.26
CA GLU A 115 -16.87 32.81 -2.22
C GLU A 115 -15.54 32.65 -2.97
N GLY A 116 -15.20 31.44 -3.42
CA GLY A 116 -14.00 31.12 -4.17
C GLY A 116 -12.81 30.70 -3.30
N ASN A 117 -12.99 30.49 -2.00
CA ASN A 117 -11.92 30.04 -1.11
C ASN A 117 -11.76 28.52 -1.13
N PRO A 118 -10.53 28.00 -1.04
CA PRO A 118 -10.29 26.55 -0.96
C PRO A 118 -10.88 25.90 0.30
N VAL A 119 -11.61 24.80 0.11
CA VAL A 119 -12.11 23.93 1.19
C VAL A 119 -11.25 22.68 1.27
N ALA A 120 -10.26 22.68 2.16
CA ALA A 120 -9.23 21.64 2.24
C ALA A 120 -9.78 20.21 2.43
N GLU A 121 -10.91 20.04 3.12
CA GLU A 121 -11.49 18.70 3.33
C GLU A 121 -11.97 18.08 2.02
N LYS A 122 -12.50 18.87 1.07
CA LYS A 122 -13.03 18.35 -0.21
C LYS A 122 -11.96 17.65 -1.06
N SER A 123 -10.69 18.03 -0.92
CA SER A 123 -9.57 17.44 -1.67
C SER A 123 -8.82 16.34 -0.90
N ARG A 124 -9.19 16.09 0.36
CA ARG A 124 -8.50 15.13 1.24
C ARG A 124 -9.40 13.99 1.71
N LEU A 125 -10.71 14.18 1.73
CA LEU A 125 -11.66 13.24 2.28
C LEU A 125 -12.95 13.17 1.45
N GLY A 126 -13.52 11.97 1.37
CA GLY A 126 -14.78 11.73 0.66
C GLY A 126 -14.57 11.50 -0.84
N GLY A 127 -15.67 11.44 -1.58
CA GLY A 127 -15.66 11.03 -2.98
C GLY A 127 -14.97 12.04 -3.91
N LEU A 128 -15.02 13.33 -3.61
CA LEU A 128 -14.37 14.36 -4.44
C LEU A 128 -12.84 14.22 -4.44
N ALA A 129 -12.25 13.69 -3.37
CA ALA A 129 -10.81 13.47 -3.25
C ALA A 129 -10.30 12.26 -4.06
N VAL A 130 -11.19 11.49 -4.70
CA VAL A 130 -10.84 10.24 -5.38
C VAL A 130 -10.52 10.48 -6.87
N GLY A 131 -9.25 10.31 -7.22
CA GLY A 131 -8.82 10.16 -8.62
C GLY A 131 -9.11 8.77 -9.17
N VAL A 132 -9.04 8.60 -10.49
CA VAL A 132 -9.26 7.30 -11.15
C VAL A 132 -8.07 6.37 -10.86
N PRO A 133 -8.26 5.22 -10.17
CA PRO A 133 -7.14 4.39 -9.69
C PRO A 133 -6.32 3.74 -10.80
N GLY A 134 -4.99 3.78 -10.66
CA GLY A 134 -4.05 3.31 -11.67
C GLY A 134 -3.28 2.03 -11.38
N THR A 135 -3.13 1.65 -10.11
CA THR A 135 -2.19 0.59 -9.69
C THR A 135 -2.40 -0.74 -10.41
N VAL A 136 -3.63 -1.23 -10.51
CA VAL A 136 -3.93 -2.53 -11.14
C VAL A 136 -3.57 -2.51 -12.63
N ARG A 137 -3.89 -1.43 -13.36
CA ARG A 137 -3.56 -1.30 -14.79
C ARG A 137 -2.06 -1.16 -15.00
N GLY A 138 -1.38 -0.36 -14.18
CA GLY A 138 0.06 -0.13 -14.25
C GLY A 138 0.86 -1.40 -14.04
N LEU A 139 0.58 -2.12 -12.95
CA LEU A 139 1.27 -3.38 -12.64
C LEU A 139 0.98 -4.46 -13.68
N ALA A 140 -0.25 -4.55 -14.19
CA ALA A 140 -0.56 -5.49 -15.28
C ALA A 140 0.16 -5.14 -16.60
N MET A 141 0.25 -3.85 -16.93
CA MET A 141 1.00 -3.39 -18.11
C MET A 141 2.49 -3.74 -17.98
N ALA A 142 3.09 -3.44 -16.84
CA ALA A 142 4.50 -3.72 -16.58
C ALA A 142 4.78 -5.24 -16.55
N HIS A 143 3.88 -6.02 -15.93
CA HIS A 143 3.91 -7.49 -15.94
C HIS A 143 3.84 -8.08 -17.33
N ASN A 144 2.93 -7.60 -18.19
CA ASN A 144 2.83 -8.09 -19.57
C ASN A 144 4.10 -7.82 -20.39
N ARG A 145 4.86 -6.77 -20.04
CA ARG A 145 6.10 -6.38 -20.73
C ARG A 145 7.32 -7.18 -20.26
N PHE A 146 7.43 -7.41 -18.94
CA PHE A 146 8.68 -7.88 -18.31
C PHE A 146 8.50 -9.04 -17.33
N GLY A 147 7.27 -9.46 -17.06
CA GLY A 147 6.95 -10.61 -16.21
C GLY A 147 7.05 -11.94 -16.95
N ARG A 148 7.12 -13.03 -16.18
CA ARG A 148 7.21 -14.41 -16.68
C ARG A 148 6.21 -15.33 -16.00
N ILE A 149 5.97 -15.14 -14.71
CA ILE A 149 5.05 -15.98 -13.94
C ILE A 149 3.61 -15.55 -14.25
N LYS A 150 2.67 -16.50 -14.29
CA LYS A 150 1.26 -16.22 -14.58
C LYS A 150 0.71 -15.20 -13.57
N TRP A 151 0.01 -14.18 -14.07
CA TRP A 151 -0.61 -13.11 -13.27
C TRP A 151 -1.37 -13.64 -12.05
N ALA A 152 -2.23 -14.64 -12.25
CA ALA A 152 -3.02 -15.24 -11.18
C ALA A 152 -2.15 -15.81 -10.05
N THR A 153 -1.02 -16.44 -10.39
CA THR A 153 -0.07 -17.00 -9.41
C THR A 153 0.59 -15.90 -8.58
N LEU A 154 0.88 -14.74 -9.18
CA LEU A 154 1.50 -13.60 -8.47
C LEU A 154 0.53 -12.91 -7.50
N LEU A 155 -0.77 -12.92 -7.79
CA LEU A 155 -1.79 -12.32 -6.92
C LEU A 155 -2.24 -13.27 -5.80
N GLN A 156 -2.05 -14.57 -5.97
CA GLN A 156 -2.52 -15.59 -5.03
C GLN A 156 -2.05 -15.36 -3.57
N PRO A 157 -0.78 -15.01 -3.28
CA PRO A 157 -0.36 -14.73 -1.91
C PRO A 157 -1.13 -13.57 -1.27
N ALA A 158 -1.44 -12.52 -2.03
CA ALA A 158 -2.25 -11.40 -1.54
C ALA A 158 -3.70 -11.82 -1.27
N VAL A 159 -4.27 -12.68 -2.14
CA VAL A 159 -5.60 -13.28 -1.91
C VAL A 159 -5.62 -14.05 -0.60
N GLU A 160 -4.61 -14.87 -0.34
CA GLU A 160 -4.49 -15.68 0.88
C GLU A 160 -4.30 -14.83 2.13
N LEU A 161 -3.41 -13.84 2.09
CA LEU A 161 -3.21 -12.88 3.18
C LEU A 161 -4.51 -12.14 3.52
N ALA A 162 -5.30 -11.75 2.52
CA ALA A 162 -6.57 -11.08 2.76
C ALA A 162 -7.68 -12.05 3.22
N ARG A 163 -7.65 -13.31 2.78
CA ARG A 163 -8.67 -14.33 3.08
C ARG A 163 -8.50 -14.92 4.48
N TYR A 164 -7.29 -15.36 4.79
CA TYR A 164 -6.96 -16.07 6.02
C TYR A 164 -6.41 -15.11 7.09
N GLY A 165 -6.08 -13.89 6.67
CA GLY A 165 -5.59 -12.83 7.52
C GLY A 165 -4.09 -12.89 7.75
N PHE A 166 -3.58 -11.81 8.35
CA PHE A 166 -2.21 -11.71 8.84
C PHE A 166 -2.22 -11.19 10.26
N VAL A 167 -1.15 -11.46 11.01
CA VAL A 167 -1.02 -11.01 12.40
C VAL A 167 -0.80 -9.50 12.44
N VAL A 168 -1.62 -8.81 13.23
CA VAL A 168 -1.44 -7.39 13.53
C VAL A 168 -0.15 -7.21 14.33
N ASP A 169 0.79 -6.47 13.77
CA ASP A 169 2.00 -6.05 14.47
C ASP A 169 1.85 -4.63 15.04
N SER A 170 2.90 -4.16 15.74
CA SER A 170 2.93 -2.83 16.33
C SER A 170 2.82 -1.72 15.28
N ALA A 171 3.49 -1.86 14.13
CA ALA A 171 3.49 -0.85 13.08
C ALA A 171 2.10 -0.67 12.45
N PHE A 172 1.42 -1.78 12.15
CA PHE A 172 0.06 -1.78 11.64
C PHE A 172 -0.92 -1.20 12.67
N TYR A 173 -0.82 -1.62 13.93
CA TYR A 173 -1.64 -1.11 15.03
C TYR A 173 -1.53 0.42 15.18
N HIS A 174 -0.30 0.95 15.24
CA HIS A 174 -0.07 2.39 15.35
C HIS A 174 -0.53 3.16 14.12
N SER A 175 -0.41 2.57 12.93
CA SER A 175 -0.96 3.16 11.70
C SER A 175 -2.49 3.29 11.78
N LEU A 176 -3.19 2.24 12.22
CA LEU A 176 -4.64 2.31 12.40
C LEU A 176 -5.08 3.27 13.51
N LEU A 177 -4.32 3.38 14.60
CA LEU A 177 -4.57 4.39 15.63
C LEU A 177 -4.46 5.80 15.06
N HIS A 178 -3.42 6.07 14.27
CA HIS A 178 -3.20 7.37 13.64
C HIS A 178 -4.37 7.77 12.73
N TYR A 179 -4.91 6.82 11.95
CA TYR A 179 -6.01 7.08 11.01
C TYR A 179 -7.41 6.79 11.59
N LYS A 180 -7.53 6.47 12.89
CA LYS A 180 -8.79 6.01 13.51
C LYS A 180 -9.96 6.96 13.24
N GLU A 181 -9.74 8.26 13.39
CA GLU A 181 -10.80 9.27 13.20
C GLU A 181 -11.31 9.27 11.76
N ALA A 182 -10.42 9.28 10.77
CA ALA A 182 -10.78 9.23 9.36
C ALA A 182 -11.49 7.91 9.00
N LEU A 183 -11.00 6.79 9.50
CA LEU A 183 -11.58 5.46 9.28
C LEU A 183 -12.98 5.32 9.91
N ALA A 184 -13.27 6.04 10.99
CA ALA A 184 -14.58 6.02 11.64
C ALA A 184 -15.66 6.79 10.86
N LYS A 185 -15.28 7.71 9.96
CA LYS A 185 -16.21 8.56 9.21
C LYS A 185 -17.07 7.79 8.19
N PHE A 186 -16.57 6.67 7.66
CA PHE A 186 -17.30 5.87 6.68
C PHE A 186 -17.65 4.48 7.21
N PRO A 187 -18.91 4.01 7.08
CA PRO A 187 -19.28 2.67 7.48
C PRO A 187 -18.42 1.56 6.83
N SER A 188 -18.05 1.74 5.56
CA SER A 188 -17.23 0.78 4.80
C SER A 188 -15.84 0.58 5.41
N THR A 189 -15.19 1.64 5.89
CA THR A 189 -13.87 1.55 6.54
C THR A 189 -14.01 1.16 8.00
N ARG A 190 -14.98 1.74 8.72
CA ARG A 190 -15.20 1.46 10.14
C ARG A 190 -15.44 -0.03 10.39
N ASN A 191 -16.25 -0.68 9.57
CA ASN A 191 -16.59 -2.09 9.77
C ASN A 191 -15.40 -3.04 9.55
N ILE A 192 -14.40 -2.62 8.76
CA ILE A 192 -13.21 -3.42 8.45
C ILE A 192 -12.08 -3.11 9.45
N PHE A 193 -11.75 -1.84 9.60
CA PHE A 193 -10.56 -1.39 10.34
C PHE A 193 -10.82 -1.10 11.82
N LEU A 194 -12.09 -0.95 12.21
CA LEU A 194 -12.51 -0.67 13.59
C LEU A 194 -13.61 -1.65 14.05
N PRO A 195 -13.37 -2.99 14.00
CA PRO A 195 -14.35 -3.95 14.46
C PRO A 195 -14.75 -3.67 15.91
N ASN A 196 -16.05 -3.65 16.18
CA ASN A 196 -16.62 -3.24 17.48
C ASN A 196 -16.16 -1.85 17.96
N GLY A 197 -15.85 -0.94 17.02
CA GLY A 197 -15.41 0.43 17.30
C GLY A 197 -13.96 0.56 17.79
N LYS A 198 -13.16 -0.52 17.74
CA LYS A 198 -11.79 -0.55 18.30
C LYS A 198 -10.77 -0.95 17.23
N VAL A 199 -9.56 -0.41 17.37
CA VAL A 199 -8.42 -0.85 16.55
C VAL A 199 -8.07 -2.30 16.94
N PRO A 200 -7.91 -3.21 15.95
CA PRO A 200 -7.44 -4.58 16.18
C PRO A 200 -6.14 -4.61 16.98
N GLN A 201 -6.07 -5.43 18.02
CA GLN A 201 -4.91 -5.45 18.92
C GLN A 201 -3.73 -6.22 18.30
N PRO A 202 -2.47 -5.85 18.62
CA PRO A 202 -1.31 -6.65 18.24
C PRO A 202 -1.47 -8.12 18.63
N GLY A 203 -1.02 -9.03 17.77
CA GLY A 203 -1.14 -10.48 17.96
C GLY A 203 -2.47 -11.08 17.46
N THR A 204 -3.48 -10.26 17.15
CA THR A 204 -4.73 -10.75 16.55
C THR A 204 -4.61 -10.88 15.03
N LEU A 205 -5.49 -11.69 14.42
CA LEU A 205 -5.58 -11.78 12.96
C LEU A 205 -6.44 -10.65 12.38
N PHE A 206 -5.93 -10.00 11.34
CA PHE A 206 -6.67 -9.02 10.54
C PHE A 206 -7.11 -9.62 9.21
N ILE A 207 -8.42 -9.70 8.98
CA ILE A 207 -9.03 -10.38 7.81
C ILE A 207 -9.78 -9.38 6.94
N GLN A 208 -9.63 -9.49 5.63
CA GLN A 208 -10.22 -8.59 4.64
C GLN A 208 -10.96 -9.37 3.55
N THR A 209 -12.09 -9.99 3.91
CA THR A 209 -12.85 -10.88 3.03
C THR A 209 -13.23 -10.23 1.70
N ASP A 210 -13.75 -9.01 1.70
CA ASP A 210 -14.15 -8.34 0.45
C ASP A 210 -12.96 -8.00 -0.45
N LEU A 211 -11.82 -7.65 0.13
CA LEU A 211 -10.59 -7.42 -0.62
C LEU A 211 -10.07 -8.72 -1.22
N ALA A 212 -10.07 -9.83 -0.47
CA ALA A 212 -9.68 -11.13 -1.01
C ALA A 212 -10.59 -11.57 -2.18
N ASN A 213 -11.90 -11.31 -2.12
CA ASN A 213 -12.82 -11.59 -3.23
C ASN A 213 -12.49 -10.73 -4.46
N THR A 214 -12.16 -9.46 -4.23
CA THR A 214 -11.76 -8.50 -5.26
C THR A 214 -10.47 -8.95 -5.94
N LEU A 215 -9.43 -9.25 -5.15
CA LEU A 215 -8.13 -9.73 -5.65
C LEU A 215 -8.25 -11.07 -6.39
N ALA A 216 -9.04 -12.02 -5.87
CA ALA A 216 -9.28 -13.30 -6.55
C ALA A 216 -9.99 -13.10 -7.90
N HIS A 217 -10.91 -12.13 -7.98
CA HIS A 217 -11.57 -11.79 -9.24
C HIS A 217 -10.58 -11.21 -10.25
N ILE A 218 -9.71 -10.29 -9.82
CA ILE A 218 -8.65 -9.69 -10.65
C ILE A 218 -7.61 -10.73 -11.07
N ALA A 219 -7.23 -11.66 -10.19
CA ALA A 219 -6.32 -12.76 -10.48
C ALA A 219 -6.87 -13.64 -11.61
N ARG A 220 -8.16 -13.98 -11.55
CA ARG A 220 -8.81 -14.87 -12.53
C ARG A 220 -9.16 -14.18 -13.86
N LYS A 221 -9.55 -12.91 -13.83
CA LYS A 221 -10.11 -12.18 -14.98
C LYS A 221 -9.17 -11.10 -15.55
N GLY A 222 -8.00 -10.95 -14.94
CA GLY A 222 -7.02 -9.92 -15.30
C GLY A 222 -7.43 -8.51 -14.86
N ALA A 223 -6.59 -7.53 -15.17
CA ALA A 223 -6.78 -6.15 -14.74
C ALA A 223 -8.13 -5.53 -15.14
N ASN A 224 -8.68 -5.91 -16.31
CA ASN A 224 -9.96 -5.39 -16.79
C ASN A 224 -11.13 -5.66 -15.83
N ALA A 225 -11.01 -6.66 -14.96
CA ALA A 225 -12.01 -6.98 -13.95
C ALA A 225 -12.19 -5.86 -12.90
N PHE A 226 -11.13 -5.08 -12.65
CA PHE A 226 -11.18 -3.90 -11.77
C PHE A 226 -11.86 -2.71 -12.47
N TYR A 227 -11.54 -2.50 -13.75
CA TYR A 227 -11.94 -1.33 -14.52
C TYR A 227 -13.31 -1.45 -15.23
N ARG A 228 -13.93 -2.62 -15.19
CA ARG A 228 -15.23 -2.89 -15.82
C ARG A 228 -16.09 -3.83 -14.95
N GLY A 229 -17.39 -3.81 -15.17
CA GLY A 229 -18.31 -4.76 -14.52
C GLY A 229 -18.54 -4.46 -13.04
N LYS A 230 -18.61 -5.52 -12.21
CA LYS A 230 -19.07 -5.40 -10.80
C LYS A 230 -18.16 -4.49 -9.96
N ILE A 231 -16.83 -4.63 -10.05
CA ILE A 231 -15.91 -3.82 -9.23
C ILE A 231 -16.03 -2.35 -9.63
N ALA A 232 -15.98 -2.03 -10.92
CA ALA A 232 -16.12 -0.66 -11.40
C ALA A 232 -17.43 0.01 -10.97
N ARG A 233 -18.56 -0.72 -11.07
CA ARG A 233 -19.86 -0.26 -10.55
C ARG A 233 -19.84 0.07 -9.07
N LEU A 234 -19.22 -0.78 -8.26
CA LEU A 234 -19.14 -0.57 -6.81
C LEU A 234 -18.25 0.63 -6.47
N ILE A 235 -17.13 0.81 -7.17
CA ILE A 235 -16.26 1.99 -7.01
C ILE A 235 -17.04 3.26 -7.35
N ALA A 236 -17.59 3.37 -8.56
CA ALA A 236 -18.32 4.57 -9.00
C ALA A 236 -19.48 4.89 -8.06
N ARG A 237 -20.28 3.89 -7.68
CA ARG A 237 -21.38 4.07 -6.72
C ARG A 237 -20.88 4.57 -5.37
N SER A 238 -19.81 3.99 -4.83
CA SER A 238 -19.26 4.40 -3.54
C SER A 238 -18.74 5.83 -3.58
N VAL A 239 -17.99 6.19 -4.63
CA VAL A 239 -17.45 7.55 -4.81
C VAL A 239 -18.57 8.58 -4.91
N GLN A 240 -19.58 8.31 -5.75
CA GLN A 240 -20.72 9.22 -5.96
C GLN A 240 -21.60 9.35 -4.71
N ALA A 241 -21.83 8.26 -3.98
CA ALA A 241 -22.56 8.30 -2.70
C ALA A 241 -21.90 9.20 -1.64
N HIS A 242 -20.59 9.48 -1.81
CA HIS A 242 -19.83 10.39 -0.95
C HIS A 242 -19.43 11.68 -1.67
N GLY A 243 -20.24 12.13 -2.64
CA GLY A 243 -20.14 13.43 -3.29
C GLY A 243 -19.13 13.52 -4.44
N GLY A 244 -18.49 12.41 -4.82
CA GLY A 244 -17.50 12.39 -5.89
C GLY A 244 -18.08 12.35 -7.30
N VAL A 245 -17.21 12.61 -8.28
CA VAL A 245 -17.57 12.74 -9.71
C VAL A 245 -17.05 11.60 -10.59
N LEU A 246 -16.37 10.61 -10.00
CA LEU A 246 -15.86 9.44 -10.72
C LEU A 246 -17.00 8.53 -11.18
N THR A 247 -16.95 8.15 -12.45
CA THR A 247 -17.93 7.27 -13.10
C THR A 247 -17.31 5.94 -13.54
N GLU A 248 -18.15 4.97 -13.92
CA GLU A 248 -17.68 3.74 -14.58
C GLU A 248 -16.96 4.01 -15.90
N ALA A 249 -17.37 5.05 -16.64
CA ALA A 249 -16.74 5.40 -17.90
C ALA A 249 -15.30 5.88 -17.70
N ASP A 250 -15.03 6.61 -16.60
CA ASP A 250 -13.68 7.02 -16.22
C ASP A 250 -12.78 5.81 -15.97
N LEU A 251 -13.26 4.84 -15.18
CA LEU A 251 -12.55 3.59 -14.93
C LEU A 251 -12.31 2.81 -16.23
N ALA A 252 -13.32 2.70 -17.08
CA ALA A 252 -13.22 1.95 -18.34
C ALA A 252 -12.23 2.57 -19.34
N ARG A 253 -12.02 3.89 -19.27
CA ARG A 253 -11.11 4.66 -20.13
C ARG A 253 -9.70 4.83 -19.55
N TYR A 254 -9.48 4.53 -18.28
CA TYR A 254 -8.18 4.68 -17.63
C TYR A 254 -7.07 3.89 -18.35
N GLN A 255 -5.93 4.53 -18.57
CA GLN A 255 -4.74 3.94 -19.15
C GLN A 255 -3.49 4.30 -18.34
N ALA A 256 -2.66 3.30 -18.08
CA ALA A 256 -1.27 3.52 -17.68
C ALA A 256 -0.41 3.80 -18.91
N LYS A 257 0.74 4.45 -18.74
CA LYS A 257 1.62 4.89 -19.83
C LYS A 257 3.05 4.41 -19.62
N GLU A 258 3.67 3.89 -20.69
CA GLU A 258 5.13 3.71 -20.76
C GLU A 258 5.74 5.06 -21.10
N ARG A 259 6.83 5.43 -20.42
CA ARG A 259 7.53 6.70 -20.61
C ARG A 259 9.04 6.47 -20.63
N ALA A 260 9.74 7.38 -21.30
CA ALA A 260 11.17 7.52 -21.10
C ALA A 260 11.44 8.08 -19.69
N PRO A 261 12.42 7.54 -18.95
CA PRO A 261 12.83 8.13 -17.67
C PRO A 261 13.50 9.48 -17.89
N VAL A 262 13.48 10.33 -16.87
CA VAL A 262 14.36 11.50 -16.82
C VAL A 262 15.78 10.98 -16.58
N VAL A 263 16.78 11.54 -17.27
CA VAL A 263 18.16 11.06 -17.15
C VAL A 263 19.09 12.22 -16.88
N ILE A 264 19.91 12.10 -15.85
CA ILE A 264 20.98 13.05 -15.55
C ILE A 264 22.28 12.30 -15.25
N THR A 265 23.41 12.97 -15.43
CA THR A 265 24.73 12.47 -15.02
C THR A 265 25.23 13.25 -13.82
N TYR A 266 25.70 12.55 -12.79
CA TYR A 266 26.30 13.17 -11.61
C TYR A 266 27.52 12.39 -11.14
N ARG A 267 28.69 13.05 -11.10
CA ARG A 267 29.96 12.48 -10.64
C ARG A 267 30.31 11.11 -11.25
N GLY A 268 30.08 10.94 -12.55
CA GLY A 268 30.35 9.69 -13.27
C GLY A 268 29.26 8.63 -13.17
N TYR A 269 28.16 8.88 -12.47
CA TYR A 269 26.99 8.00 -12.41
C TYR A 269 25.87 8.52 -13.32
N THR A 270 25.13 7.58 -13.92
CA THR A 270 23.86 7.87 -14.60
C THR A 270 22.72 7.66 -13.61
N LEU A 271 21.93 8.70 -13.40
CA LEU A 271 20.73 8.67 -12.56
C LEU A 271 19.50 8.69 -13.46
N TYR A 272 18.51 7.88 -13.09
CA TYR A 272 17.23 7.70 -13.78
C TYR A 272 16.08 8.04 -12.84
#